data_AF-A0A0F0G8V3-F1
#
_entry.id   AF-A0A0F0G8V3-F1
#
_cell.length_a   1.000
_cell.length_b   1.000
_cell.length_c   1.000
_cell.angle_alpha   90.00
_cell.angle_beta   90.00
_cell.angle_gamma   90.00
#
_symmetry.space_group_name_H-M   'P 1'
#
loop_
_entity.id
_entity.type
_entity.pdbx_description
1 polymer ?
#
loop_
_entity_poly.entity_id
_entity_poly.type
_entity_poly.pdbx_seq_one_letter_code
_entity_poly.pdbx_strand_id
1 'polypeptide(L)'
;MSNPSNPFNPQYNQQGAPSRPAPVYPPPVSFKEWMISLLLMAIPVVGIVMLFVWAFSGSTNPSKANYAKAGLLWAAIVIVIYIIMAVALLPAIISSLNSSSYY
;
A
#
# COMPACT_ATOMS: atom_id res chain seq x y z
N MET A 1 9.69 -58.28 -21.82
CA MET A 1 9.00 -57.27 -22.65
C MET A 1 9.91 -56.07 -22.76
N SER A 2 10.52 -55.85 -23.92
CA SER A 2 11.44 -54.75 -24.23
C SER A 2 10.67 -53.44 -24.40
N ASN A 3 11.05 -52.41 -23.63
CA ASN A 3 10.48 -51.07 -23.74
C ASN A 3 10.99 -50.41 -25.04
N PRO A 4 10.12 -50.01 -26.00
CA PRO A 4 10.58 -49.39 -27.24
C PRO A 4 11.16 -48.00 -26.95
N SER A 5 12.38 -47.77 -27.44
CA SER A 5 13.06 -46.48 -27.44
C SER A 5 12.26 -45.46 -28.23
N ASN A 6 11.67 -44.47 -27.56
CA ASN A 6 11.06 -43.29 -28.19
C ASN A 6 12.18 -42.39 -28.75
N PRO A 7 12.29 -42.17 -30.07
CA PRO A 7 13.42 -41.45 -30.69
C PRO A 7 13.28 -39.92 -30.69
N PHE A 8 12.35 -39.34 -29.92
CA PHE A 8 12.19 -37.89 -29.81
C PHE A 8 12.28 -37.45 -28.35
N ASN A 9 13.51 -37.25 -27.87
CA ASN A 9 13.78 -36.39 -26.73
C ASN A 9 14.61 -35.21 -27.22
N PRO A 10 14.01 -34.07 -27.59
CA PRO A 10 14.79 -32.89 -27.91
C PRO A 10 15.49 -32.43 -26.63
N GLN A 11 16.77 -32.78 -26.51
CA GLN A 11 17.68 -32.15 -25.55
C GLN A 11 17.80 -30.68 -25.92
N TYR A 12 16.93 -29.85 -25.36
CA TYR A 12 17.14 -28.42 -25.32
C TYR A 12 18.44 -28.19 -24.56
N ASN A 13 19.49 -27.78 -25.29
CA ASN A 13 20.76 -27.34 -24.74
C ASN A 13 20.51 -26.23 -23.71
N GLN A 14 20.53 -26.60 -22.43
CA GLN A 14 20.59 -25.66 -21.31
C GLN A 14 22.03 -25.16 -21.20
N GLN A 15 22.43 -24.32 -22.15
CA GLN A 15 23.67 -23.55 -22.06
C GLN A 15 23.52 -22.59 -20.87
N GLY A 16 24.34 -22.83 -19.83
CA GLY A 16 24.21 -22.22 -18.52
C GLY A 16 24.26 -20.70 -18.58
N ALA A 17 23.09 -20.06 -18.43
CA ALA A 17 23.03 -18.68 -18.02
C ALA A 17 23.72 -18.53 -16.65
N PRO A 18 24.49 -17.45 -16.40
CA PRO A 18 25.07 -17.22 -15.08
C PRO A 18 23.97 -17.27 -14.03
N SER A 19 24.14 -18.11 -13.02
CA SER A 19 23.22 -18.26 -11.89
C SER A 19 23.14 -16.95 -11.11
N ARG A 20 22.21 -16.06 -11.51
CA ARG A 20 21.83 -14.92 -10.67
C ARG A 20 21.35 -15.49 -9.33
N PRO A 21 21.84 -14.99 -8.19
CA PRO A 21 21.22 -15.29 -6.91
C PRO A 21 19.72 -15.02 -7.03
N ALA A 22 18.89 -16.01 -6.73
CA ALA A 22 17.45 -15.81 -6.73
C ALA A 22 17.13 -14.65 -5.79
N PRO A 23 16.27 -13.69 -6.17
CA PRO A 23 15.90 -12.61 -5.28
C PRO A 23 15.29 -13.21 -4.01
N VAL A 24 15.87 -12.88 -2.84
CA VAL A 24 15.32 -13.30 -1.56
C VAL A 24 14.15 -12.37 -1.24
N TYR A 25 12.94 -12.82 -1.54
CA TYR A 25 11.74 -12.08 -1.21
C TYR A 25 11.39 -12.26 0.28
N PRO A 26 10.98 -11.19 0.99
CA PRO A 26 10.41 -11.35 2.30
C PRO A 26 9.14 -12.20 2.22
N PRO A 27 8.86 -13.02 3.25
CA PRO A 27 7.68 -13.88 3.25
C PRO A 27 6.40 -13.04 3.11
N PRO A 28 5.38 -13.52 2.40
CA PRO A 28 4.09 -12.84 2.31
C PRO A 28 3.48 -12.64 3.70
N VAL A 29 2.81 -11.50 3.89
CA VAL A 29 2.04 -11.25 5.12
C VAL A 29 0.87 -12.21 5.17
N SER A 30 0.77 -12.99 6.25
CA SER A 30 -0.30 -13.98 6.43
C SER A 30 -1.68 -13.35 6.65
N PHE A 31 -2.75 -14.11 6.42
CA PHE A 31 -4.13 -13.66 6.65
C PHE A 31 -4.37 -13.20 8.11
N LYS A 32 -3.91 -13.99 9.09
CA LYS A 32 -4.04 -13.66 10.52
C LYS A 32 -3.37 -12.33 10.86
N GLU A 33 -2.21 -12.05 10.26
CA GLU A 33 -1.53 -10.78 10.45
C GLU A 33 -2.29 -9.60 9.84
N TRP A 34 -2.92 -9.78 8.69
CA TRP A 34 -3.79 -8.75 8.11
C TRP A 34 -5.00 -8.47 9.00
N MET A 35 -5.61 -9.51 9.59
CA MET A 35 -6.71 -9.33 10.54
C MET A 35 -6.30 -8.47 11.74
N ILE A 36 -5.13 -8.74 12.33
CA ILE A 36 -4.60 -7.91 13.43
C ILE A 36 -4.28 -6.49 12.94
N SER A 37 -3.71 -6.35 11.75
CA SER A 37 -3.38 -5.05 11.18
C SER A 37 -4.64 -4.19 10.99
N LEU A 38 -5.72 -4.78 10.46
CA LEU A 38 -7.01 -4.11 10.29
C LEU A 38 -7.69 -3.79 11.63
N LEU A 39 -7.56 -4.66 12.63
CA LEU A 39 -8.05 -4.38 13.99
C LEU A 39 -7.36 -3.17 14.62
N LEU A 40 -6.04 -3.04 14.46
CA LEU A 40 -5.30 -1.85 14.93
C LEU A 40 -5.73 -0.59 14.18
N MET A 41 -5.98 -0.69 12.87
CA MET A 41 -6.47 0.42 12.06
C MET A 41 -7.87 0.89 12.47
N ALA A 42 -8.70 0.02 13.04
CA ALA A 42 -10.04 0.38 13.53
C ALA A 42 -10.01 1.32 14.75
N ILE A 43 -8.88 1.37 15.48
CA ILE A 43 -8.69 2.30 16.60
C ILE A 43 -8.07 3.59 16.03
N PRO A 44 -8.75 4.75 16.03
CA PRO A 44 -8.33 5.91 15.24
C PRO A 44 -6.90 6.39 15.52
N VAL A 45 -6.55 6.60 16.78
CA VAL A 45 -5.23 7.10 17.17
C VAL A 45 -4.14 6.06 16.91
N VAL A 46 -4.39 4.80 17.27
CA VAL A 46 -3.44 3.71 17.08
C VAL A 46 -3.22 3.43 15.60
N GLY A 47 -4.28 3.44 14.79
CA GLY A 47 -4.22 3.25 13.34
C GLY A 47 -3.33 4.30 12.68
N ILE A 48 -3.51 5.57 13.02
CA ILE A 48 -2.64 6.65 12.50
C ILE A 48 -1.19 6.41 12.91
N VAL A 49 -0.90 6.16 14.19
CA VAL A 49 0.47 5.87 14.65
C VAL A 49 1.08 4.68 13.92
N MET A 50 0.31 3.60 13.75
CA MET A 50 0.78 2.38 13.07
C MET A 50 1.08 2.63 11.59
N LEU A 51 0.36 3.53 10.91
CA LEU A 51 0.73 3.94 9.54
C LEU A 51 2.14 4.56 9.51
N PHE A 52 2.49 5.45 10.45
CA PHE A 52 3.85 6.01 10.50
C PHE A 52 4.89 4.93 10.84
N VAL A 53 4.61 4.09 11.84
CA VAL A 53 5.53 3.01 12.25
C VAL A 53 5.80 2.07 11.08
N TRP A 54 4.77 1.60 10.37
CA TRP A 54 4.94 0.68 9.25
C TRP A 54 5.53 1.33 8.01
N ALA A 55 5.21 2.59 7.72
CA ALA A 55 5.72 3.29 6.54
C ALA A 55 7.23 3.57 6.63
N PHE A 56 7.73 3.86 7.83
CA PHE A 56 9.09 4.37 8.04
C PHE A 56 10.02 3.43 8.82
N SER A 57 9.51 2.32 9.38
CA SER A 57 10.37 1.31 10.02
C SER A 57 11.07 0.41 9.00
N GLY A 58 12.39 0.28 9.12
CA GLY A 58 13.21 -0.60 8.29
C GLY A 58 13.00 -2.10 8.53
N SER A 59 12.29 -2.50 9.59
CA SER A 59 12.00 -3.91 9.90
C SER A 59 10.59 -4.34 9.47
N THR A 60 9.79 -3.45 8.89
CA THR A 60 8.43 -3.76 8.48
C THR A 60 8.42 -4.54 7.16
N ASN A 61 7.56 -5.56 7.08
CA ASN A 61 7.35 -6.29 5.83
C ASN A 61 6.98 -5.32 4.69
N PRO A 62 7.60 -5.42 3.49
CA PRO A 62 7.36 -4.48 2.40
C PRO A 62 5.89 -4.31 2.02
N SER A 63 5.07 -5.35 2.12
CA SER A 63 3.63 -5.25 1.84
C SER A 63 2.89 -4.36 2.85
N LYS A 64 3.22 -4.47 4.14
CA LYS A 64 2.65 -3.58 5.18
C LYS A 64 3.19 -2.16 5.07
N ALA A 65 4.49 -2.02 4.77
CA ALA A 65 5.09 -0.70 4.55
C ALA A 65 4.44 0.03 3.36
N ASN A 66 4.18 -0.68 2.26
CA ASN A 66 3.50 -0.12 1.10
C ASN A 66 2.03 0.23 1.39
N TYR A 67 1.31 -0.63 2.11
CA TYR A 67 -0.04 -0.32 2.59
C TYR A 67 -0.05 0.98 3.42
N ALA A 68 0.90 1.11 4.34
CA ALA A 68 0.99 2.27 5.21
C ALA A 68 1.34 3.56 4.45
N LYS A 69 2.31 3.50 3.52
CA LYS A 69 2.66 4.62 2.64
C LYS A 69 1.47 5.04 1.75
N ALA A 70 0.72 4.08 1.22
CA ALA A 70 -0.48 4.36 0.43
C ALA A 70 -1.56 5.04 1.29
N GLY A 71 -1.77 4.56 2.52
CA GLY A 71 -2.70 5.20 3.47
C GLY A 71 -2.32 6.65 3.78
N LEU A 72 -1.05 6.92 4.05
CA LEU A 72 -0.55 8.28 4.27
C LEU A 72 -0.69 9.19 3.04
N LEU A 73 -0.43 8.65 1.85
CA LEU A 73 -0.60 9.40 0.60
C LEU A 73 -2.08 9.74 0.36
N TRP A 74 -3.00 8.80 0.59
CA TRP A 74 -4.44 9.08 0.51
C TRP A 74 -4.89 10.13 1.52
N ALA A 75 -4.38 10.08 2.76
CA ALA A 75 -4.64 11.12 3.74
C ALA A 75 -4.16 12.49 3.25
N ALA A 76 -2.96 12.57 2.69
CA ALA A 76 -2.44 13.82 2.11
C ALA A 76 -3.30 14.34 0.95
N ILE A 77 -3.75 13.46 0.05
CA ILE A 77 -4.64 13.82 -1.08
C ILE A 77 -5.96 14.40 -0.55
N VAL A 78 -6.59 13.73 0.42
CA VAL A 78 -7.85 14.18 1.02
C VAL A 78 -7.68 15.54 1.70
N ILE A 79 -6.59 15.76 2.42
CA ILE A 79 -6.26 17.07 3.03
C ILE A 79 -6.15 18.15 1.95
N VAL A 80 -5.43 17.90 0.86
CA VAL A 80 -5.28 18.87 -0.24
C VAL A 80 -6.63 19.21 -0.87
N ILE A 81 -7.48 18.21 -1.12
CA ILE A 81 -8.83 18.43 -1.66
C ILE A 81 -9.65 19.31 -0.71
N TYR A 82 -9.64 19.04 0.60
CA TYR A 82 -10.36 19.86 1.58
C TYR A 82 -9.83 21.30 1.63
N ILE A 83 -8.52 21.50 1.51
CA ILE A 83 -7.92 22.84 1.44
C ILE A 83 -8.42 23.60 0.22
N ILE A 84 -8.42 22.98 -0.96
CA ILE A 84 -8.92 23.61 -2.20
C ILE A 84 -10.40 23.98 -2.06
N MET A 85 -11.21 23.07 -1.55
CA MET A 85 -12.63 23.31 -1.30
C MET A 85 -12.86 24.44 -0.29
N ALA A 86 -12.08 24.48 0.80
CA ALA A 86 -12.15 25.55 1.78
C ALA A 86 -11.76 26.90 1.15
N VAL A 87 -10.66 26.99 0.42
CA VAL A 87 -10.25 28.25 -0.24
C VAL A 87 -11.30 28.72 -1.25
N ALA A 88 -11.92 27.81 -2.00
CA ALA A 88 -12.94 28.17 -2.99
C ALA A 88 -14.29 28.57 -2.37
N LEU A 89 -14.73 27.88 -1.31
CA LEU A 89 -16.09 28.02 -0.77
C LEU A 89 -16.17 28.91 0.48
N LEU A 90 -15.13 28.94 1.31
CA LEU A 90 -15.14 29.64 2.59
C LEU A 90 -15.42 31.15 2.45
N PRO A 91 -14.88 31.90 1.46
CA PRO A 91 -15.21 33.32 1.28
C PRO A 91 -16.68 33.56 0.97
N ALA A 92 -17.30 32.69 0.16
CA ALA A 92 -18.71 32.77 -0.18
C ALA A 92 -19.59 32.53 1.06
N ILE A 93 -19.25 31.53 1.87
CA ILE A 93 -19.94 31.22 3.14
C ILE A 93 -19.82 32.40 4.13
N ILE A 94 -18.62 32.97 4.29
CA ILE A 94 -18.42 34.14 5.17
C ILE A 94 -19.24 35.33 4.69
N SER A 95 -19.29 35.57 3.38
CA SER A 95 -20.06 36.67 2.80
C SER A 95 -21.57 36.49 3.03
N SER A 96 -22.10 35.27 2.88
CA SER A 96 -23.52 35.00 3.16
C SER A 96 -23.86 35.20 4.64
N LEU A 97 -23.00 34.74 5.56
CA LEU A 97 -23.21 34.90 7.00
C LEU A 97 -23.19 36.37 7.44
N ASN A 98 -22.28 37.16 6.89
CA ASN A 98 -22.21 38.60 7.16
C ASN A 98 -23.46 39.32 6.65
N SER A 99 -23.93 38.98 5.44
CA SER A 99 -25.12 39.61 4.84
C SER A 99 -26.38 39.38 5.69
N SER A 100 -26.53 38.18 6.27
CA SER A 100 -27.63 37.86 7.20
C SER A 100 -27.55 38.56 8.55
N SER A 101 -26.41 39.16 8.91
CA SER A 101 -26.22 39.88 10.17
C SER A 101 -26.58 41.37 10.07
N TYR A 102 -26.72 41.90 8.85
CA TYR A 102 -27.05 43.30 8.58
C TYR A 102 -28.53 43.54 8.23
N TYR A 103 -29.35 42.49 8.23
CA TYR A 103 -30.82 42.54 8.15
C TYR A 103 -31.41 42.02 9.47
#